data_AF-A0A7S3FAH7-F1
#
_entry.id   AF-A0A7S3FAH7-F1
#
_cell.length_a   1.000
_cell.length_b   1.000
_cell.length_c   1.000
_cell.angle_alpha   90.00
_cell.angle_beta   90.00
_cell.angle_gamma   90.00
#
_symmetry.space_group_name_H-M   'P 1'
#
loop_
_entity.id
_entity.type
_entity.pdbx_description
1 polymer ?
#
loop_
_entity_poly.entity_id
_entity_poly.type
_entity_poly.pdbx_seq_one_letter_code
_entity_poly.pdbx_strand_id
1 'polypeptide(L)'
;MWKSNASQNGDAFSYQHRSASSRGAGDKRHSAALHAELRAVMKQLSHWKHEAVTLQELARENGLLSKVLPVRGEEPPSPQHHALADAVANMTVEMQHWRRVAGSYACVVHGIGPTGGFCMDPTRPPRGHSNACLAPRLADLLIRHLFTGTDVLDLGCGVGQYGEHFRRRSYERLGTTWLGIDGSEYIEEATSGRVRFGDLSLGLPSYARRTWAWVMSLEVGEHVPREGGGEASFMYNLVAWASEGVVVSWAAPGQHGENHINCQPSSYVQCAMGLLGWQLDEASTTAARNASVVHPCWWLENNLNIFRRAPSAVAARHDETPLIRLLHPHGPQPPQATAAFIAAYNRETRDRCGYREGMCAEGADPLSTERRLVFQAPLSGVEWKAWLLGEVAAGHYILDVAPEHGGAPTAHVVVRDGTKSLRTINYTKMGQMFHALHARMTKRTPTGKTKRPEF
;
A
#
# COMPACT_ATOMS: atom_id res chain seq x y z
N MET A 1 13.51 -41.79 2.09
CA MET A 1 14.97 -41.63 2.23
C MET A 1 15.26 -40.22 2.76
N TRP A 2 14.81 -39.94 3.98
CA TRP A 2 14.95 -38.63 4.63
C TRP A 2 15.50 -38.92 6.02
N LYS A 3 16.80 -38.68 6.22
CA LYS A 3 17.40 -38.53 7.54
C LYS A 3 17.68 -37.05 7.69
N SER A 4 16.99 -36.41 8.62
CA SER A 4 17.25 -35.04 9.05
C SER A 4 18.64 -34.99 9.69
N ASN A 5 19.54 -34.20 9.11
CA ASN A 5 20.78 -33.76 9.76
C ASN A 5 20.57 -32.37 10.39
N ALA A 6 19.41 -32.15 10.99
CA ALA A 6 19.11 -30.95 11.77
C ALA A 6 19.53 -31.15 13.23
N SER A 7 20.79 -31.54 13.47
CA SER A 7 21.43 -31.45 14.78
C SER A 7 22.94 -31.58 14.58
N GLN A 8 23.62 -30.44 14.48
CA GLN A 8 25.07 -30.20 14.60
C GLN A 8 25.45 -29.09 13.62
N ASN A 9 25.16 -27.85 14.03
CA ASN A 9 25.91 -26.62 13.72
C ASN A 9 25.10 -25.45 14.29
N GLY A 10 24.91 -25.51 15.61
CA GLY A 10 24.46 -24.36 16.40
C GLY A 10 25.65 -23.49 16.74
N ASP A 11 26.35 -22.97 15.75
CA ASP A 11 27.31 -21.89 15.96
C ASP A 11 26.56 -20.57 15.73
N ALA A 12 26.21 -19.93 16.84
CA ALA A 12 25.74 -18.56 16.86
C ALA A 12 26.83 -17.66 16.26
N PHE A 13 26.71 -17.30 14.99
CA PHE A 13 27.53 -16.26 14.38
C PHE A 13 27.12 -14.90 14.94
N SER A 14 27.75 -14.49 16.05
CA SER A 14 27.65 -13.13 16.58
C SER A 14 28.48 -12.19 15.69
N TYR A 15 27.88 -11.64 14.64
CA TYR A 15 28.53 -10.56 13.88
C TYR A 15 28.34 -9.24 14.63
N GLN A 16 29.36 -8.82 15.37
CA GLN A 16 29.37 -7.51 16.03
C GLN A 16 29.47 -6.39 14.99
N HIS A 17 28.51 -5.46 15.03
CA HIS A 17 28.54 -4.18 14.32
C HIS A 17 29.89 -3.47 14.54
N ARG A 18 30.80 -3.53 13.56
CA ARG A 18 31.89 -2.55 13.46
C ARG A 18 31.41 -1.46 12.50
N SER A 19 31.30 -0.24 13.03
CA SER A 19 31.00 0.95 12.26
C SER A 19 31.99 1.10 11.10
N ALA A 20 31.47 1.19 9.88
CA ALA A 20 32.27 1.42 8.68
C ALA A 20 32.87 2.83 8.70
N SER A 21 34.07 2.96 9.26
CA SER A 21 34.90 4.17 9.15
C SER A 21 36.39 3.81 9.00
N SER A 22 36.76 3.06 7.96
CA SER A 22 38.11 3.15 7.37
C SER A 22 38.17 2.45 6.01
N ARG A 23 38.48 3.22 4.96
CA ARG A 23 38.55 2.76 3.56
C ARG A 23 39.93 2.17 3.27
N GLY A 24 39.98 0.96 2.69
CA GLY A 24 41.22 0.33 2.19
C GLY A 24 40.93 -0.84 1.23
N ALA A 25 41.86 -1.16 0.33
CA ALA A 25 41.68 -2.12 -0.78
C ALA A 25 41.29 -3.57 -0.37
N GLY A 26 41.38 -3.94 0.92
CA GLY A 26 40.84 -5.19 1.47
C GLY A 26 39.31 -5.27 1.49
N ASP A 27 38.65 -4.11 1.47
CA ASP A 27 37.19 -3.94 1.56
C ASP A 27 36.46 -4.45 0.29
N LYS A 28 37.09 -4.32 -0.89
CA LYS A 28 36.49 -4.75 -2.16
C LYS A 28 36.40 -6.28 -2.31
N ARG A 29 37.41 -7.03 -1.84
CA ARG A 29 37.39 -8.51 -1.88
C ARG A 29 36.42 -9.07 -0.82
N HIS A 30 36.38 -8.44 0.36
CA HIS A 30 35.44 -8.79 1.42
C HIS A 30 33.98 -8.52 0.98
N SER A 31 33.74 -7.37 0.35
CA SER A 31 32.45 -7.03 -0.25
C SER A 31 32.04 -8.03 -1.35
N ALA A 32 32.95 -8.39 -2.27
CA ALA A 32 32.63 -9.36 -3.34
C ALA A 32 32.30 -10.77 -2.81
N ALA A 33 33.00 -11.23 -1.77
CA ALA A 33 32.72 -12.50 -1.09
C ALA A 33 31.34 -12.45 -0.40
N LEU A 34 31.03 -11.36 0.31
CA LEU A 34 29.74 -11.18 0.98
C LEU A 34 28.57 -11.15 -0.02
N HIS A 35 28.74 -10.50 -1.17
CA HIS A 35 27.75 -10.54 -2.25
C HIS A 35 27.58 -11.94 -2.85
N ALA A 36 28.65 -12.74 -2.93
CA ALA A 36 28.57 -14.12 -3.40
C ALA A 36 27.83 -15.02 -2.40
N GLU A 37 28.10 -14.86 -1.11
CA GLU A 37 27.38 -15.54 -0.03
C GLU A 37 25.90 -15.17 -0.03
N LEU A 38 25.58 -13.86 -0.12
CA LEU A 38 24.20 -13.41 -0.23
C LEU A 38 23.49 -14.05 -1.44
N ARG A 39 24.13 -14.10 -2.62
CA ARG A 39 23.55 -14.79 -3.80
C ARG A 39 23.29 -16.27 -3.54
N ALA A 40 24.19 -16.97 -2.85
CA ALA A 40 24.02 -18.37 -2.51
C ALA A 40 22.86 -18.59 -1.53
N VAL A 41 22.76 -17.75 -0.50
CA VAL A 41 21.68 -17.77 0.49
C VAL A 41 20.34 -17.42 -0.14
N MET A 42 20.28 -16.41 -1.01
CA MET A 42 19.07 -16.05 -1.75
C MET A 42 18.60 -17.18 -2.67
N LYS A 43 19.52 -17.96 -3.25
CA LYS A 43 19.18 -19.16 -4.01
C LYS A 43 18.51 -20.23 -3.14
N GLN A 44 19.01 -20.43 -1.91
CA GLN A 44 18.38 -21.35 -0.94
C GLN A 44 16.99 -20.85 -0.53
N LEU A 45 16.87 -19.56 -0.19
CA LEU A 45 15.57 -18.96 0.15
C LEU A 45 14.55 -19.13 -1.00
N SER A 46 14.96 -18.88 -2.24
CA SER A 46 14.10 -19.06 -3.42
C SER A 46 13.64 -20.51 -3.60
N HIS A 47 14.55 -21.46 -3.41
CA HIS A 47 14.23 -22.90 -3.44
C HIS A 47 13.16 -23.26 -2.40
N TRP A 48 13.35 -22.85 -1.14
CA TRP A 48 12.37 -23.11 -0.08
C TRP A 48 11.05 -22.36 -0.27
N LYS A 49 11.07 -21.14 -0.83
CA LYS A 49 9.84 -20.41 -1.22
C LYS A 49 9.06 -21.21 -2.28
N HIS A 50 9.74 -21.78 -3.26
CA HIS A 50 9.10 -22.59 -4.30
C HIS A 50 8.51 -23.88 -3.74
N GLU A 51 9.27 -24.64 -2.94
CA GLU A 51 8.77 -25.84 -2.27
C GLU A 51 7.56 -25.53 -1.37
N ALA A 52 7.57 -24.36 -0.71
CA ALA A 52 6.45 -23.88 0.10
C ALA A 52 5.15 -23.70 -0.66
N VAL A 53 5.23 -23.11 -1.85
CA VAL A 53 4.06 -22.98 -2.71
C VAL A 53 3.55 -24.35 -3.14
N THR A 54 4.44 -25.24 -3.60
CA THR A 54 4.05 -26.58 -4.08
C THR A 54 3.39 -27.42 -2.99
N LEU A 55 3.95 -27.43 -1.77
CA LEU A 55 3.38 -28.18 -0.65
C LEU A 55 2.07 -27.57 -0.14
N GLN A 56 1.90 -26.25 -0.19
CA GLN A 56 0.61 -25.61 0.11
C GLN A 56 -0.46 -25.94 -0.93
N GLU A 57 -0.11 -25.98 -2.22
CA GLU A 57 -1.02 -26.40 -3.29
C GLU A 57 -1.44 -27.87 -3.12
N LEU A 58 -0.49 -28.76 -2.86
CA LEU A 58 -0.76 -30.17 -2.52
C LEU A 58 -1.65 -30.29 -1.28
N ALA A 59 -1.37 -29.55 -0.21
CA ALA A 59 -2.20 -29.55 1.00
C ALA A 59 -3.63 -29.04 0.71
N ARG A 60 -3.79 -28.06 -0.20
CA ARG A 60 -5.09 -27.57 -0.63
C ARG A 60 -5.87 -28.63 -1.42
N GLU A 61 -5.23 -29.26 -2.41
CA GLU A 61 -5.84 -30.31 -3.23
C GLU A 61 -6.28 -31.52 -2.40
N ASN A 62 -5.57 -31.80 -1.31
CA ASN A 62 -5.89 -32.86 -0.36
C ASN A 62 -6.82 -32.41 0.80
N GLY A 63 -7.38 -31.20 0.76
CA GLY A 63 -8.38 -30.74 1.73
C GLY A 63 -7.84 -30.48 3.16
N LEU A 64 -6.54 -30.27 3.32
CA LEU A 64 -5.89 -30.06 4.63
C LEU A 64 -5.95 -28.62 5.14
N LEU A 65 -6.11 -27.64 4.25
CA LEU A 65 -6.12 -26.22 4.61
C LEU A 65 -7.49 -25.71 5.09
N SER A 66 -8.55 -26.52 5.01
CA SER A 66 -9.91 -26.17 5.42
C SER A 66 -10.35 -26.75 6.78
N LYS A 67 -9.56 -27.62 7.40
CA LYS A 67 -9.92 -28.26 8.68
C LYS A 67 -9.35 -27.51 9.89
N VAL A 68 -9.94 -26.35 10.18
CA VAL A 68 -9.77 -25.71 11.49
C VAL A 68 -10.82 -26.30 12.43
N LEU A 69 -10.37 -27.20 13.31
CA LEU A 69 -11.09 -27.94 14.37
C LEU A 69 -11.84 -29.22 13.91
N PRO A 70 -11.65 -30.35 14.61
CA PRO A 70 -12.44 -31.55 14.37
C PRO A 70 -13.88 -31.30 14.82
N VAL A 71 -14.83 -31.43 13.89
CA VAL A 71 -16.25 -31.56 14.22
C VAL A 71 -16.43 -32.87 14.97
N ARG A 72 -17.13 -32.85 16.11
CA ARG A 72 -17.40 -34.09 16.88
C ARG A 72 -18.08 -35.12 15.98
N GLY A 73 -17.39 -36.21 15.69
CA GLY A 73 -17.91 -37.35 14.91
C GLY A 73 -17.17 -37.70 13.63
N GLU A 74 -16.15 -36.95 13.21
CA GLU A 74 -15.30 -37.36 12.07
C GLU A 74 -14.21 -38.37 12.45
N GLU A 75 -13.89 -39.29 11.53
CA GLU A 75 -12.76 -40.22 11.65
C GLU A 75 -11.43 -39.46 11.82
N PRO A 76 -10.48 -39.99 12.62
CA PRO A 76 -9.19 -39.36 12.82
C PRO A 76 -8.43 -39.22 11.48
N PRO A 77 -7.68 -38.12 11.27
CA PRO A 77 -6.95 -37.90 10.03
C PRO A 77 -5.99 -39.05 9.74
N SER A 78 -5.94 -39.49 8.47
CA SER A 78 -5.09 -40.63 8.08
C SER A 78 -3.60 -40.34 8.34
N PRO A 79 -2.73 -41.37 8.42
CA PRO A 79 -1.28 -41.18 8.59
C PRO A 79 -0.64 -40.30 7.52
N GLN A 80 -1.19 -40.28 6.30
CA GLN A 80 -0.74 -39.41 5.21
C GLN A 80 -1.06 -37.93 5.47
N HIS A 81 -2.20 -37.63 6.13
CA HIS A 81 -2.55 -36.27 6.53
C HIS A 81 -1.60 -35.72 7.60
N HIS A 82 -1.20 -36.55 8.57
CA HIS A 82 -0.22 -36.18 9.59
C HIS A 82 1.16 -35.92 8.96
N ALA A 83 1.62 -36.82 8.08
CA ALA A 83 2.91 -36.65 7.39
C ALA A 83 2.97 -35.37 6.53
N LEU A 84 1.86 -35.01 5.88
CA LEU A 84 1.78 -33.78 5.08
C LEU A 84 1.71 -32.52 5.97
N ALA A 85 1.00 -32.57 7.10
CA ALA A 85 0.99 -31.48 8.08
C ALA A 85 2.39 -31.24 8.70
N ASP A 86 3.09 -32.32 9.08
CA ASP A 86 4.47 -32.25 9.58
C ASP A 86 5.44 -31.72 8.52
N ALA A 87 5.26 -32.11 7.25
CA ALA A 87 6.05 -31.57 6.14
C ALA A 87 5.83 -30.06 5.97
N VAL A 88 4.58 -29.59 6.03
CA VAL A 88 4.26 -28.15 5.95
C VAL A 88 4.85 -27.37 7.13
N ALA A 89 4.78 -27.93 8.34
CA ALA A 89 5.35 -27.31 9.54
C ALA A 89 6.89 -27.21 9.44
N ASN A 90 7.58 -28.30 9.10
CA ASN A 90 9.04 -28.32 8.94
C ASN A 90 9.52 -27.36 7.86
N MET A 91 8.81 -27.30 6.74
CA MET A 91 9.13 -26.37 5.67
C MET A 91 8.93 -24.91 6.07
N THR A 92 7.92 -24.61 6.90
CA THR A 92 7.73 -23.26 7.45
C THR A 92 8.92 -22.85 8.31
N VAL A 93 9.48 -23.79 9.09
CA VAL A 93 10.68 -23.57 9.90
C VAL A 93 11.91 -23.32 9.03
N GLU A 94 12.14 -24.15 8.01
CA GLU A 94 13.26 -23.99 7.08
C GLU A 94 13.18 -22.67 6.30
N MET A 95 12.00 -22.31 5.79
CA MET A 95 11.78 -21.04 5.12
C MET A 95 12.08 -19.86 6.04
N GLN A 96 11.62 -19.90 7.30
CA GLN A 96 11.93 -18.86 8.29
C GLN A 96 13.42 -18.78 8.63
N HIS A 97 14.10 -19.93 8.72
CA HIS A 97 15.53 -19.99 8.93
C HIS A 97 16.28 -19.31 7.77
N TRP A 98 16.09 -19.78 6.54
CA TRP A 98 16.76 -19.22 5.36
C TRP A 98 16.36 -17.77 5.09
N ARG A 99 15.14 -17.36 5.43
CA ARG A 99 14.75 -15.94 5.39
C ARG A 99 15.57 -15.11 6.36
N ARG A 100 15.75 -15.56 7.61
CA ARG A 100 16.55 -14.83 8.61
C ARG A 100 18.02 -14.75 8.21
N VAL A 101 18.58 -15.84 7.67
CA VAL A 101 19.95 -15.85 7.14
C VAL A 101 20.06 -14.89 5.94
N ALA A 102 19.13 -14.94 4.99
CA ALA A 102 19.10 -13.99 3.88
C ALA A 102 19.01 -12.54 4.36
N GLY A 103 18.15 -12.29 5.35
CA GLY A 103 18.00 -11.00 6.03
C GLY A 103 19.30 -10.50 6.64
N SER A 104 20.01 -11.34 7.41
CA SER A 104 21.27 -10.94 8.03
C SER A 104 22.32 -10.52 7.00
N TYR A 105 22.41 -11.23 5.88
CA TYR A 105 23.33 -10.88 4.79
C TYR A 105 22.86 -9.64 4.03
N ALA A 106 21.59 -9.57 3.64
CA ALA A 106 21.03 -8.46 2.88
C ALA A 106 21.12 -7.14 3.66
N CYS A 107 20.91 -7.17 4.97
CA CYS A 107 21.06 -6.00 5.82
C CYS A 107 22.47 -5.44 5.85
N VAL A 108 23.49 -6.30 5.83
CA VAL A 108 24.89 -5.85 5.78
C VAL A 108 25.26 -5.33 4.39
N VAL A 109 24.79 -6.00 3.33
CA VAL A 109 25.18 -5.70 1.95
C VAL A 109 24.41 -4.51 1.37
N HIS A 110 23.10 -4.48 1.58
CA HIS A 110 22.16 -3.57 0.93
C HIS A 110 21.52 -2.56 1.88
N GLY A 111 21.61 -2.77 3.20
CA GLY A 111 20.91 -1.94 4.20
C GLY A 111 19.39 -2.19 4.27
N ILE A 112 18.88 -3.12 3.46
CA ILE A 112 17.48 -3.53 3.37
C ILE A 112 17.39 -5.06 3.31
N GLY A 113 16.31 -5.62 3.85
CA GLY A 113 16.02 -7.05 3.81
C GLY A 113 15.57 -7.53 2.43
N PRO A 114 15.54 -8.86 2.20
CA PRO A 114 15.12 -9.45 0.93
C PRO A 114 13.64 -9.24 0.60
N THR A 115 12.84 -8.79 1.57
CA THR A 115 11.43 -8.42 1.44
C THR A 115 11.23 -6.95 1.04
N GLY A 116 12.30 -6.16 0.97
CA GLY A 116 12.25 -4.70 0.87
C GLY A 116 12.10 -3.99 2.23
N GLY A 117 11.85 -4.73 3.31
CA GLY A 117 11.74 -4.18 4.66
C GLY A 117 13.06 -3.65 5.21
N PHE A 118 12.99 -2.68 6.10
CA PHE A 118 14.17 -2.07 6.70
C PHE A 118 14.89 -2.99 7.67
N CYS A 119 16.18 -2.78 7.83
CA CYS A 119 17.01 -3.55 8.74
C CYS A 119 17.00 -2.94 10.14
N MET A 120 16.39 -3.63 11.10
CA MET A 120 16.38 -3.19 12.50
C MET A 120 17.60 -3.74 13.24
N ASP A 121 18.07 -2.99 14.23
CA ASP A 121 19.08 -3.46 15.19
C ASP A 121 18.35 -3.98 16.44
N PRO A 122 18.36 -5.29 16.72
CA PRO A 122 17.67 -5.87 17.87
C PRO A 122 18.26 -5.42 19.22
N THR A 123 19.47 -4.84 19.22
CA THR A 123 20.17 -4.36 20.42
C THR A 123 19.95 -2.88 20.70
N ARG A 124 19.29 -2.16 19.79
CA ARG A 124 19.02 -0.73 19.93
C ARG A 124 17.52 -0.48 19.81
N PRO A 125 16.96 0.39 20.67
CA PRO A 125 15.59 0.82 20.45
C PRO A 125 15.50 1.46 19.06
N PRO A 126 14.43 1.19 18.29
CA PRO A 126 14.27 1.78 16.97
C PRO A 126 14.35 3.30 17.08
N ARG A 127 15.42 3.88 16.52
CA ARG A 127 15.61 5.34 16.49
C ARG A 127 14.94 5.86 15.23
N GLY A 128 14.16 6.93 15.38
CA GLY A 128 13.32 7.54 14.34
C GLY A 128 14.07 7.96 13.07
N HIS A 129 14.35 6.99 12.21
CA HIS A 129 14.49 7.17 10.77
C HIS A 129 13.12 6.84 10.15
N SER A 130 12.94 7.20 8.88
CA SER A 130 11.85 6.97 7.90
C SER A 130 10.61 6.14 8.30
N ASN A 131 10.77 5.10 9.11
CA ASN A 131 9.79 4.11 9.55
C ASN A 131 8.91 4.55 10.73
N ALA A 132 9.20 5.70 11.35
CA ALA A 132 8.61 6.14 12.61
C ALA A 132 7.74 7.40 12.49
N CYS A 133 7.12 7.63 11.32
CA CYS A 133 6.23 8.77 11.15
C CYS A 133 4.85 8.49 11.79
N LEU A 134 4.45 9.33 12.75
CA LEU A 134 3.10 9.35 13.32
C LEU A 134 2.48 10.73 13.09
N ALA A 135 1.39 10.81 12.34
CA ALA A 135 0.54 12.00 12.29
C ALA A 135 -0.53 11.89 13.40
N PRO A 136 -0.41 12.59 14.55
CA PRO A 136 -1.27 12.30 15.71
C PRO A 136 -2.74 12.66 15.47
N ARG A 137 -3.00 13.76 14.73
CA ARG A 137 -4.35 14.18 14.37
C ARG A 137 -5.02 13.19 13.42
N LEU A 138 -4.27 12.63 12.48
CA LEU A 138 -4.73 11.52 11.65
C LEU A 138 -5.04 10.29 12.52
N ALA A 139 -4.13 9.89 13.41
CA ALA A 139 -4.36 8.76 14.30
C ALA A 139 -5.61 8.95 15.18
N ASP A 140 -5.82 10.14 15.75
CA ASP A 140 -7.02 10.50 16.50
C ASP A 140 -8.28 10.41 15.64
N LEU A 141 -8.23 10.87 14.38
CA LEU A 141 -9.35 10.79 13.46
C LEU A 141 -9.70 9.34 13.14
N LEU A 142 -8.69 8.53 12.79
CA LEU A 142 -8.86 7.12 12.43
C LEU A 142 -9.49 6.34 13.60
N ILE A 143 -8.92 6.45 14.80
CA ILE A 143 -9.40 5.69 15.96
C ILE A 143 -10.80 6.08 16.40
N ARG A 144 -11.17 7.37 16.30
CA ARG A 144 -12.48 7.87 16.75
C ARG A 144 -13.60 7.70 15.73
N HIS A 145 -13.29 7.77 14.44
CA HIS A 145 -14.31 7.86 13.40
C HIS A 145 -14.38 6.63 12.49
N LEU A 146 -13.29 5.87 12.36
CA LEU A 146 -13.26 4.68 11.49
C LEU A 146 -13.10 3.39 12.30
N PHE A 147 -12.21 3.40 13.30
CA PHE A 147 -11.81 2.17 13.98
C PHE A 147 -12.54 1.92 15.31
N THR A 148 -13.53 2.75 15.68
CA THR A 148 -14.26 2.60 16.93
C THR A 148 -14.99 1.25 16.98
N GLY A 149 -14.63 0.41 17.95
CA GLY A 149 -15.26 -0.89 18.18
C GLY A 149 -14.90 -1.97 17.16
N THR A 150 -13.87 -1.74 16.35
CA THR A 150 -13.50 -2.63 15.25
C THR A 150 -12.10 -3.22 15.42
N ASP A 151 -11.76 -4.14 14.54
CA ASP A 151 -10.43 -4.73 14.44
C ASP A 151 -9.66 -4.21 13.23
N VAL A 152 -8.40 -3.86 13.48
CA VAL A 152 -7.53 -3.20 12.50
C VAL A 152 -6.30 -4.06 12.25
N LEU A 153 -6.06 -4.40 10.98
CA LEU A 153 -4.80 -4.94 10.51
C LEU A 153 -3.96 -3.81 9.92
N ASP A 154 -2.72 -3.66 10.40
CA ASP A 154 -1.81 -2.59 9.99
C ASP A 154 -0.58 -3.20 9.31
N LEU A 155 -0.56 -3.12 7.98
CA LEU A 155 0.45 -3.73 7.10
C LEU A 155 1.54 -2.71 6.77
N GLY A 156 2.79 -3.05 7.07
CA GLY A 156 3.94 -2.15 6.96
C GLY A 156 3.92 -1.09 8.06
N CYS A 157 3.52 -1.49 9.27
CA CYS A 157 3.30 -0.58 10.39
C CYS A 157 4.60 -0.01 11.01
N GLY A 158 5.76 -0.35 10.45
CA GLY A 158 7.07 -0.04 11.00
C GLY A 158 7.21 -0.62 12.39
N VAL A 159 7.46 0.26 13.36
CA VAL A 159 7.64 -0.12 14.78
C VAL A 159 6.33 -0.06 15.58
N GLY A 160 5.21 0.15 14.88
CA GLY A 160 3.86 0.12 15.42
C GLY A 160 3.41 1.43 16.05
N GLN A 161 3.90 2.60 15.63
CA GLN A 161 3.55 3.89 16.26
C GLN A 161 2.05 4.20 16.24
N TYR A 162 1.32 3.84 15.17
CA TYR A 162 -0.14 3.97 15.12
C TYR A 162 -0.82 2.99 16.07
N GLY A 163 -0.38 1.72 16.11
CA GLY A 163 -0.87 0.73 17.07
C GLY A 163 -0.64 1.10 18.52
N GLU A 164 0.51 1.69 18.85
CA GLU A 164 0.81 2.24 20.19
C GLU A 164 -0.14 3.40 20.51
N HIS A 165 -0.41 4.28 19.53
CA HIS A 165 -1.38 5.35 19.67
C HIS A 165 -2.80 4.82 19.94
N PHE A 166 -3.26 3.83 19.18
CA PHE A 166 -4.61 3.26 19.30
C PHE A 166 -4.83 2.52 20.63
N ARG A 167 -3.76 1.99 21.24
CA ARG A 167 -3.82 1.26 22.52
C ARG A 167 -3.67 2.14 23.76
N ARG A 168 -3.58 3.47 23.61
CA ARG A 168 -3.57 4.38 24.76
C ARG A 168 -4.83 4.16 25.61
N ARG A 169 -4.70 4.26 26.94
CA ARG A 169 -5.82 4.10 27.89
C ARG A 169 -7.04 4.99 27.58
N SER A 170 -6.81 6.18 27.02
CA SER A 170 -7.89 7.09 26.59
C SER A 170 -8.80 6.49 25.50
N TYR A 171 -8.29 5.50 24.75
CA TYR A 171 -8.98 4.83 23.65
C TYR A 171 -9.43 3.41 23.98
N GLU A 172 -9.05 2.87 25.13
CA GLU A 172 -9.44 1.51 25.57
C GLU A 172 -10.97 1.33 25.54
N ARG A 173 -11.72 2.35 25.97
CA ARG A 173 -13.19 2.38 25.94
C ARG A 173 -13.80 2.34 24.53
N LEU A 174 -13.02 2.55 23.47
CA LEU A 174 -13.49 2.45 22.10
C LEU A 174 -13.53 1.00 21.62
N GLY A 175 -12.91 0.05 22.32
CA GLY A 175 -12.99 -1.37 21.98
C GLY A 175 -12.26 -1.77 20.70
N THR A 176 -11.34 -0.94 20.20
CA THR A 176 -10.56 -1.23 19.00
C THR A 176 -9.47 -2.25 19.28
N THR A 177 -9.34 -3.27 18.43
CA THR A 177 -8.19 -4.18 18.45
C THR A 177 -7.27 -3.90 17.27
N TRP A 178 -5.98 -4.17 17.43
CA TRP A 178 -4.97 -3.89 16.40
C TRP A 178 -3.96 -5.03 16.31
N LEU A 179 -3.55 -5.37 15.10
CA LEU A 179 -2.42 -6.23 14.78
C LEU A 179 -1.53 -5.54 13.75
N GLY A 180 -0.24 -5.38 14.09
CA GLY A 180 0.75 -4.82 13.20
C GLY A 180 1.63 -5.90 12.59
N ILE A 181 1.82 -5.82 11.28
CA ILE A 181 2.73 -6.68 10.52
C ILE A 181 3.70 -5.79 9.76
N ASP A 182 4.98 -6.16 9.76
CA ASP A 182 6.01 -5.44 9.01
C ASP A 182 7.03 -6.41 8.39
N GLY A 183 7.58 -6.02 7.24
CA GLY A 183 8.59 -6.77 6.51
C GLY A 183 10.02 -6.59 7.02
N SER A 184 10.23 -5.71 8.01
CA SER A 184 11.55 -5.39 8.55
C SER A 184 12.22 -6.61 9.20
N GLU A 185 13.52 -6.76 8.95
CA GLU A 185 14.34 -7.78 9.59
C GLU A 185 14.50 -7.44 11.08
N TYR A 186 14.38 -8.45 11.96
CA TYR A 186 14.42 -8.32 13.43
C TYR A 186 13.31 -7.47 14.07
N ILE A 187 12.18 -7.25 13.38
CA ILE A 187 11.11 -6.40 13.89
C ILE A 187 10.46 -6.94 15.17
N GLU A 188 10.33 -8.25 15.31
CA GLU A 188 9.72 -8.89 16.47
C GLU A 188 10.58 -8.65 17.72
N GLU A 189 11.90 -8.79 17.59
CA GLU A 189 12.86 -8.51 18.65
C GLU A 189 12.91 -7.01 18.97
N ALA A 190 13.03 -6.16 17.96
CA ALA A 190 13.13 -4.70 18.11
C ALA A 190 11.88 -4.07 18.75
N THR A 191 10.73 -4.72 18.62
CA THR A 191 9.45 -4.25 19.17
C THR A 191 8.94 -5.09 20.33
N SER A 192 9.73 -6.05 20.83
CA SER A 192 9.33 -6.99 21.88
C SER A 192 7.98 -7.68 21.59
N GLY A 193 7.78 -8.07 20.34
CA GLY A 193 6.57 -8.75 19.86
C GLY A 193 5.35 -7.83 19.63
N ARG A 194 5.48 -6.51 19.80
CA ARG A 194 4.38 -5.56 19.48
C ARG A 194 3.99 -5.67 18.01
N VAL A 195 4.99 -5.74 17.12
CA VAL A 195 4.84 -5.91 15.68
C VAL A 195 5.35 -7.30 15.32
N ARG A 196 4.61 -7.98 14.43
CA ARG A 196 4.98 -9.31 13.95
C ARG A 196 5.58 -9.25 12.56
N PHE A 197 6.46 -10.18 12.25
CA PHE A 197 7.04 -10.22 10.92
C PHE A 197 6.06 -10.77 9.87
N GLY A 198 6.06 -10.18 8.68
CA GLY A 198 5.43 -10.72 7.48
C GLY A 198 5.98 -10.13 6.17
N ASP A 199 6.22 -10.99 5.18
CA ASP A 199 6.59 -10.58 3.82
C ASP A 199 5.34 -10.14 3.05
N LEU A 200 5.11 -8.84 2.95
CA LEU A 200 3.90 -8.25 2.34
C LEU A 200 3.86 -8.38 0.81
N SER A 201 4.98 -8.77 0.19
CA SER A 201 5.04 -9.14 -1.24
C SER A 201 4.55 -10.58 -1.50
N LEU A 202 4.24 -11.32 -0.44
CA LEU A 202 3.64 -12.65 -0.46
C LEU A 202 2.27 -12.61 0.23
N GLY A 203 1.68 -13.76 0.58
CA GLY A 203 0.45 -13.80 1.37
C GLY A 203 0.67 -13.50 2.86
N LEU A 204 -0.39 -13.06 3.54
CA LEU A 204 -0.38 -12.88 4.99
C LEU A 204 0.03 -14.18 5.72
N PRO A 205 0.71 -14.08 6.87
CA PRO A 205 0.98 -15.23 7.72
C PRO A 205 -0.32 -15.80 8.31
N SER A 206 -0.36 -17.09 8.63
CA SER A 206 -1.57 -17.81 9.03
C SER A 206 -2.31 -17.17 10.21
N TYR A 207 -1.60 -16.61 11.19
CA TYR A 207 -2.19 -15.93 12.35
C TYR A 207 -2.96 -14.65 12.01
N ALA A 208 -2.78 -14.10 10.82
CA ALA A 208 -3.43 -12.89 10.34
C ALA A 208 -4.51 -13.15 9.27
N ARG A 209 -4.65 -14.40 8.80
CA ARG A 209 -5.59 -14.84 7.76
C ARG A 209 -7.02 -14.98 8.31
N ARG A 210 -7.61 -13.86 8.67
CA ARG A 210 -9.01 -13.72 9.07
C ARG A 210 -9.55 -12.42 8.50
N THR A 211 -10.87 -12.27 8.47
CA THR A 211 -11.47 -11.00 8.13
C THR A 211 -11.20 -9.97 9.24
N TRP A 212 -10.85 -8.76 8.84
CA TRP A 212 -10.68 -7.56 9.64
C TRP A 212 -11.66 -6.51 9.13
N ALA A 213 -12.27 -5.74 10.03
CA ALA A 213 -13.09 -4.60 9.66
C ALA A 213 -12.29 -3.62 8.80
N TRP A 214 -11.08 -3.29 9.26
CA TRP A 214 -10.21 -2.35 8.58
C TRP A 214 -8.82 -2.93 8.33
N VAL A 215 -8.30 -2.67 7.13
CA VAL A 215 -6.88 -2.87 6.81
C VAL A 215 -6.26 -1.50 6.52
N MET A 216 -5.14 -1.21 7.17
CA MET A 216 -4.38 0.04 7.02
C MET A 216 -2.98 -0.28 6.50
N SER A 217 -2.43 0.56 5.63
CA SER A 217 -1.05 0.48 5.16
C SER A 217 -0.56 1.84 4.67
N LEU A 218 0.42 2.43 5.35
CA LEU A 218 0.86 3.81 5.09
C LEU A 218 2.30 3.81 4.58
N GLU A 219 2.53 4.32 3.37
CA GLU A 219 3.85 4.42 2.71
C GLU A 219 4.56 3.05 2.64
N VAL A 220 3.94 2.11 1.92
CA VAL A 220 4.43 0.72 1.82
C VAL A 220 4.54 0.26 0.37
N GLY A 221 3.52 0.54 -0.44
CA GLY A 221 3.44 0.01 -1.80
C GLY A 221 4.64 0.42 -2.68
N GLU A 222 5.21 1.60 -2.44
CA GLU A 222 6.40 2.10 -3.12
C GLU A 222 7.67 1.30 -2.84
N HIS A 223 7.71 0.53 -1.76
CA HIS A 223 8.80 -0.37 -1.41
C HIS A 223 8.57 -1.79 -1.91
N VAL A 224 7.37 -2.11 -2.41
CA VAL A 224 7.01 -3.44 -2.88
C VAL A 224 7.28 -3.54 -4.38
N PRO A 225 8.16 -4.46 -4.83
CA PRO A 225 8.44 -4.63 -6.25
C PRO A 225 7.20 -5.13 -6.99
N ARG A 226 7.01 -4.66 -8.21
CA ARG A 226 5.97 -5.22 -9.08
C ARG A 226 6.41 -6.55 -9.68
N GLU A 227 7.69 -6.70 -9.96
CA GLU A 227 8.27 -7.90 -10.53
C GLU A 227 7.96 -9.12 -9.65
N GLY A 228 7.74 -10.28 -10.29
CA GLY A 228 7.38 -11.51 -9.58
C GLY A 228 5.98 -11.50 -8.94
N GLY A 229 5.19 -10.42 -9.09
CA GLY A 229 3.84 -10.33 -8.53
C GLY A 229 3.77 -9.77 -7.11
N GLY A 230 4.82 -9.11 -6.62
CA GLY A 230 4.85 -8.52 -5.28
C GLY A 230 3.74 -7.48 -5.06
N GLU A 231 3.62 -6.51 -5.96
CA GLU A 231 2.56 -5.49 -5.90
C GLU A 231 1.16 -6.11 -5.90
N ALA A 232 0.91 -7.10 -6.78
CA ALA A 232 -0.37 -7.78 -6.84
C ALA A 232 -0.69 -8.53 -5.53
N SER A 233 0.32 -9.17 -4.91
CA SER A 233 0.17 -9.86 -3.63
C SER A 233 -0.07 -8.89 -2.48
N PHE A 234 0.61 -7.74 -2.47
CA PHE A 234 0.37 -6.67 -1.52
C PHE A 234 -1.07 -6.14 -1.62
N MET A 235 -1.54 -5.84 -2.83
CA MET A 235 -2.92 -5.40 -3.06
C MET A 235 -3.93 -6.46 -2.66
N TYR A 236 -3.65 -7.74 -2.93
CA TYR A 236 -4.47 -8.85 -2.45
C TYR A 236 -4.57 -8.86 -0.92
N ASN A 237 -3.45 -8.68 -0.20
CA ASN A 237 -3.43 -8.61 1.27
C ASN A 237 -4.26 -7.44 1.82
N LEU A 238 -4.33 -6.31 1.12
CA LEU A 238 -5.16 -5.18 1.53
C LEU A 238 -6.66 -5.52 1.42
N VAL A 239 -7.08 -6.13 0.32
CA VAL A 239 -8.51 -6.21 -0.04
C VAL A 239 -9.18 -7.52 0.33
N ALA A 240 -8.46 -8.64 0.32
CA ALA A 240 -9.03 -9.97 0.56
C ALA A 240 -9.49 -10.14 2.02
N TRP A 241 -8.82 -9.43 2.94
CA TRP A 241 -9.02 -9.57 4.38
C TRP A 241 -9.83 -8.42 5.00
N ALA A 242 -10.16 -7.37 4.25
CA ALA A 242 -10.94 -6.22 4.72
C ALA A 242 -12.45 -6.40 4.47
N SER A 243 -13.30 -6.15 5.49
CA SER A 243 -14.76 -6.17 5.33
C SER A 243 -15.39 -4.79 5.22
N GLU A 244 -14.94 -3.79 5.98
CA GLU A 244 -15.55 -2.45 6.01
C GLU A 244 -14.77 -1.42 5.19
N GLY A 245 -13.45 -1.40 5.31
CA GLY A 245 -12.65 -0.35 4.69
C GLY A 245 -11.14 -0.63 4.62
N VAL A 246 -10.48 0.10 3.73
CA VAL A 246 -9.03 0.08 3.55
C VAL A 246 -8.50 1.51 3.64
N VAL A 247 -7.47 1.74 4.45
CA VAL A 247 -6.74 3.02 4.54
C VAL A 247 -5.36 2.79 3.93
N VAL A 248 -5.05 3.44 2.81
CA VAL A 248 -3.75 3.25 2.15
C VAL A 248 -3.10 4.58 1.78
N SER A 249 -1.80 4.71 1.99
CA SER A 249 -0.99 5.75 1.34
C SER A 249 0.17 5.12 0.57
N TRP A 250 0.60 5.81 -0.48
CA TRP A 250 1.60 5.31 -1.42
C TRP A 250 2.38 6.51 -1.96
N ALA A 251 3.70 6.45 -1.94
CA ALA A 251 4.53 7.53 -2.45
C ALA A 251 4.23 7.86 -3.91
N ALA A 252 3.98 9.15 -4.18
CA ALA A 252 3.75 9.67 -5.52
C ALA A 252 5.04 9.63 -6.38
N PRO A 253 4.94 9.68 -7.72
CA PRO A 253 6.11 9.76 -8.58
C PRO A 253 7.01 10.95 -8.22
N GLY A 254 8.33 10.70 -8.23
CA GLY A 254 9.34 11.68 -7.82
C GLY A 254 9.37 12.00 -6.32
N GLN A 255 8.54 11.38 -5.47
CA GLN A 255 8.65 11.52 -4.02
C GLN A 255 9.89 10.77 -3.53
N HIS A 256 10.80 11.50 -2.89
CA HIS A 256 11.98 10.94 -2.25
C HIS A 256 11.64 10.08 -1.04
N GLY A 257 12.45 9.06 -0.85
CA GLY A 257 12.50 8.24 0.35
C GLY A 257 13.46 7.08 0.16
N GLU A 258 13.74 6.38 1.24
CA GLU A 258 14.71 5.29 1.22
C GLU A 258 14.12 4.08 0.49
N ASN A 259 14.80 3.60 -0.56
CA ASN A 259 14.39 2.41 -1.30
C ASN A 259 12.97 2.48 -1.89
N HIS A 260 12.59 3.66 -2.41
CA HIS A 260 11.42 3.81 -3.25
C HIS A 260 11.68 3.18 -4.63
N ILE A 261 10.94 2.13 -4.97
CA ILE A 261 11.10 1.37 -6.22
C ILE A 261 9.83 1.29 -7.07
N ASN A 262 8.66 1.53 -6.49
CA ASN A 262 7.36 1.39 -7.16
C ASN A 262 6.40 2.56 -6.85
N CYS A 263 6.85 3.80 -7.03
CA CYS A 263 6.06 4.99 -6.76
C CYS A 263 4.95 5.13 -7.81
N GLN A 264 3.72 5.39 -7.37
CA GLN A 264 2.57 5.49 -8.26
C GLN A 264 1.69 6.67 -7.87
N PRO A 265 1.06 7.38 -8.84
CA PRO A 265 0.19 8.50 -8.51
C PRO A 265 -1.07 8.02 -7.78
N SER A 266 -1.69 8.89 -6.96
CA SER A 266 -2.93 8.54 -6.25
C SER A 266 -4.05 8.06 -7.19
N SER A 267 -4.09 8.55 -8.44
CA SER A 267 -5.04 8.10 -9.46
C SER A 267 -4.85 6.63 -9.86
N TYR A 268 -3.60 6.15 -9.91
CA TYR A 268 -3.29 4.74 -10.13
C TYR A 268 -3.84 3.88 -8.99
N VAL A 269 -3.55 4.25 -7.74
CA VAL A 269 -4.00 3.51 -6.55
C VAL A 269 -5.53 3.45 -6.49
N GLN A 270 -6.21 4.57 -6.75
CA GLN A 270 -7.67 4.63 -6.81
C GLN A 270 -8.25 3.74 -7.92
N CYS A 271 -7.65 3.76 -9.10
CA CYS A 271 -8.06 2.86 -10.19
C CYS A 271 -7.86 1.39 -9.83
N ALA A 272 -6.70 1.02 -9.28
CA ALA A 272 -6.39 -0.35 -8.89
C ALA A 272 -7.37 -0.87 -7.81
N MET A 273 -7.69 -0.04 -6.80
CA MET A 273 -8.71 -0.35 -5.79
C MET A 273 -10.12 -0.49 -6.42
N GLY A 274 -10.46 0.38 -7.38
CA GLY A 274 -11.70 0.30 -8.15
C GLY A 274 -11.85 -1.02 -8.91
N LEU A 275 -10.76 -1.48 -9.56
CA LEU A 275 -10.73 -2.78 -10.23
C LEU A 275 -10.96 -3.96 -9.28
N LEU A 276 -10.67 -3.79 -7.99
CA LEU A 276 -10.84 -4.79 -6.93
C LEU A 276 -12.20 -4.65 -6.20
N GLY A 277 -13.09 -3.76 -6.65
CA GLY A 277 -14.43 -3.57 -6.10
C GLY A 277 -14.52 -2.58 -4.92
N TRP A 278 -13.50 -1.75 -4.74
CA TRP A 278 -13.45 -0.74 -3.67
C TRP A 278 -13.67 0.67 -4.22
N GLN A 279 -14.40 1.49 -3.48
CA GLN A 279 -14.72 2.86 -3.86
C GLN A 279 -14.04 3.84 -2.90
N LEU A 280 -13.53 4.95 -3.44
CA LEU A 280 -12.95 6.00 -2.63
C LEU A 280 -14.04 6.65 -1.77
N ASP A 281 -13.83 6.67 -0.46
CA ASP A 281 -14.59 7.48 0.48
C ASP A 281 -13.98 8.89 0.48
N GLU A 282 -14.45 9.72 -0.45
CA GLU A 282 -13.93 11.08 -0.65
C GLU A 282 -13.98 11.90 0.63
N ALA A 283 -15.09 11.84 1.37
CA ALA A 283 -15.27 12.61 2.60
C ALA A 283 -14.27 12.20 3.69
N SER A 284 -14.14 10.90 3.96
CA SER A 284 -13.16 10.40 4.93
C SER A 284 -11.73 10.68 4.45
N THR A 285 -11.44 10.52 3.17
CA THR A 285 -10.13 10.79 2.56
C THR A 285 -9.73 12.24 2.74
N THR A 286 -10.60 13.20 2.37
CA THR A 286 -10.33 14.63 2.55
C THR A 286 -10.14 14.99 4.03
N ALA A 287 -10.97 14.46 4.93
CA ALA A 287 -10.83 14.71 6.35
C ALA A 287 -9.49 14.18 6.91
N ALA A 288 -9.09 12.98 6.48
CA ALA A 288 -7.85 12.34 6.89
C ALA A 288 -6.60 13.04 6.33
N ARG A 289 -6.62 13.47 5.06
CA ARG A 289 -5.57 14.30 4.45
C ARG A 289 -5.42 15.64 5.18
N ASN A 290 -6.53 16.31 5.50
CA ASN A 290 -6.49 17.55 6.29
C ASN A 290 -5.95 17.32 7.72
N ALA A 291 -6.10 16.12 8.26
CA ALA A 291 -5.56 15.74 9.56
C ALA A 291 -4.08 15.31 9.50
N SER A 292 -3.49 15.12 8.32
CA SER A 292 -2.10 14.68 8.14
C SER A 292 -1.11 15.78 7.75
N VAL A 293 -1.58 17.01 7.46
CA VAL A 293 -0.79 18.20 7.05
C VAL A 293 0.34 18.59 8.03
N VAL A 294 0.32 18.08 9.26
CA VAL A 294 1.30 18.47 10.29
C VAL A 294 2.58 17.65 10.17
N HIS A 295 3.73 18.34 10.21
CA HIS A 295 5.08 17.75 10.28
C HIS A 295 5.17 16.69 11.42
N PRO A 296 5.84 15.54 11.22
CA PRO A 296 6.77 15.20 10.13
C PRO A 296 6.16 14.52 8.90
N CYS A 297 4.87 14.13 8.90
CA CYS A 297 4.32 13.24 7.87
C CYS A 297 3.52 13.97 6.78
N TRP A 298 3.98 15.14 6.35
CA TRP A 298 3.22 16.05 5.47
C TRP A 298 2.87 15.42 4.11
N TRP A 299 3.67 14.47 3.61
CA TRP A 299 3.37 13.75 2.35
C TRP A 299 2.06 12.96 2.39
N LEU A 300 1.61 12.52 3.57
CA LEU A 300 0.31 11.84 3.73
C LEU A 300 -0.87 12.73 3.33
N GLU A 301 -0.71 14.05 3.29
CA GLU A 301 -1.75 14.97 2.77
C GLU A 301 -2.10 14.66 1.32
N ASN A 302 -1.12 14.22 0.51
CA ASN A 302 -1.32 13.99 -0.92
C ASN A 302 -1.50 12.52 -1.27
N ASN A 303 -0.98 11.61 -0.45
CA ASN A 303 -0.91 10.18 -0.77
C ASN A 303 -2.03 9.35 -0.14
N LEU A 304 -2.64 9.81 0.94
CA LEU A 304 -3.60 9.02 1.71
C LEU A 304 -4.92 8.84 0.97
N ASN A 305 -5.46 7.62 0.94
CA ASN A 305 -6.73 7.27 0.35
C ASN A 305 -7.49 6.33 1.29
N ILE A 306 -8.79 6.57 1.47
CA ILE A 306 -9.66 5.73 2.28
C ILE A 306 -10.72 5.14 1.38
N PHE A 307 -10.84 3.82 1.39
CA PHE A 307 -11.76 3.08 0.55
C PHE A 307 -12.80 2.33 1.37
N ARG A 308 -14.00 2.21 0.80
CA ARG A 308 -15.10 1.39 1.31
C ARG A 308 -15.45 0.32 0.30
N ARG A 309 -15.95 -0.82 0.79
CA ARG A 309 -16.49 -1.85 -0.09
C ARG A 309 -17.71 -1.31 -0.81
N ALA A 310 -17.77 -1.47 -2.14
CA ALA A 310 -18.94 -1.05 -2.90
C ALA A 310 -20.21 -1.74 -2.38
N PRO A 311 -21.36 -1.06 -2.26
CA PRO A 311 -22.61 -1.69 -1.85
C PRO A 311 -22.96 -2.88 -2.75
N SER A 312 -23.37 -3.99 -2.15
CA SER A 312 -23.68 -5.26 -2.84
C SER A 312 -24.72 -5.15 -3.96
N ALA A 313 -25.58 -4.13 -3.94
CA ALA A 313 -26.55 -3.86 -5.00
C ALA A 313 -25.92 -3.36 -6.33
N VAL A 314 -24.67 -2.87 -6.30
CA VAL A 314 -23.87 -2.50 -7.48
C VAL A 314 -23.08 -3.71 -8.01
N ALA A 315 -22.60 -4.59 -7.12
CA ALA A 315 -21.93 -5.82 -7.49
C ALA A 315 -22.85 -6.83 -8.21
N ALA A 316 -24.16 -6.79 -7.92
CA ALA A 316 -25.15 -7.70 -8.50
C ALA A 316 -25.56 -7.40 -9.96
N ARG A 317 -25.02 -6.35 -10.61
CA ARG A 317 -25.38 -5.99 -11.99
C ARG A 317 -24.15 -5.92 -12.89
N HIS A 318 -23.89 -7.01 -13.62
CA HIS A 318 -23.14 -7.08 -14.88
C HIS A 318 -21.68 -6.57 -15.00
N ASP A 319 -21.08 -5.94 -13.99
CA ASP A 319 -19.71 -5.35 -14.06
C ASP A 319 -18.69 -5.94 -13.05
N GLU A 320 -18.76 -7.24 -12.77
CA GLU A 320 -17.68 -7.90 -12.04
C GLU A 320 -16.41 -7.94 -12.90
N THR A 321 -15.39 -7.17 -12.53
CA THR A 321 -14.06 -7.31 -13.15
C THR A 321 -13.56 -8.76 -12.98
N PRO A 322 -12.68 -9.23 -13.89
CA PRO A 322 -12.03 -10.54 -13.71
C PRO A 322 -11.36 -10.69 -12.34
N LEU A 323 -10.91 -9.58 -11.75
CA LEU A 323 -10.26 -9.53 -10.46
C LEU A 323 -11.21 -9.80 -9.29
N ILE A 324 -12.42 -9.22 -9.32
CA ILE A 324 -13.44 -9.46 -8.28
C ILE A 324 -13.78 -10.95 -8.21
N ARG A 325 -13.89 -11.63 -9.36
CA ARG A 325 -14.17 -13.07 -9.40
C ARG A 325 -13.05 -13.90 -8.77
N LEU A 326 -11.80 -13.50 -8.97
CA LEU A 326 -10.62 -14.17 -8.41
C LEU A 326 -10.42 -13.86 -6.92
N LEU A 327 -11.02 -12.78 -6.41
CA LEU A 327 -11.05 -12.42 -4.99
C LEU A 327 -12.11 -13.16 -4.18
N HIS A 328 -12.97 -14.01 -4.76
CA HIS A 328 -14.02 -14.75 -4.03
C HIS A 328 -14.68 -13.97 -2.87
N PRO A 329 -15.22 -12.76 -3.07
CA PRO A 329 -15.54 -11.80 -2.01
C PRO A 329 -16.60 -12.28 -1.00
N HIS A 330 -17.33 -13.35 -1.32
CA HIS A 330 -18.35 -13.98 -0.49
C HIS A 330 -17.97 -15.40 -0.05
N GLY A 331 -16.74 -15.84 -0.30
CA GLY A 331 -16.24 -17.18 0.01
C GLY A 331 -14.87 -17.16 0.69
N PRO A 332 -14.33 -18.34 1.02
CA PRO A 332 -13.00 -18.47 1.61
C PRO A 332 -11.94 -17.90 0.67
N GLN A 333 -11.06 -17.07 1.22
CA GLN A 333 -9.93 -16.52 0.50
C GLN A 333 -8.80 -17.54 0.38
N PRO A 334 -8.15 -17.66 -0.79
CA PRO A 334 -6.82 -18.22 -0.87
C PRO A 334 -5.87 -17.59 0.16
N PRO A 335 -4.91 -18.35 0.72
CA PRO A 335 -3.95 -17.81 1.69
C PRO A 335 -3.03 -16.72 1.12
N GLN A 336 -2.93 -16.64 -0.21
CA GLN A 336 -2.11 -15.69 -0.96
C GLN A 336 -2.70 -15.49 -2.35
N ALA A 337 -2.27 -14.43 -3.04
CA ALA A 337 -2.66 -14.17 -4.43
C ALA A 337 -2.29 -15.37 -5.33
N THR A 338 -3.26 -15.82 -6.15
CA THR A 338 -3.02 -16.90 -7.12
C THR A 338 -2.27 -16.37 -8.34
N ALA A 339 -1.59 -17.25 -9.08
CA ALA A 339 -0.96 -16.87 -10.35
C ALA A 339 -1.96 -16.24 -11.34
N ALA A 340 -3.21 -16.71 -11.35
CA ALA A 340 -4.28 -16.13 -12.16
C ALA A 340 -4.64 -14.70 -11.72
N PHE A 341 -4.74 -14.47 -10.40
CA PHE A 341 -4.96 -13.14 -9.85
C PHE A 341 -3.81 -12.19 -10.21
N ILE A 342 -2.56 -12.61 -10.00
CA ILE A 342 -1.37 -11.81 -10.32
C ILE A 342 -1.34 -11.43 -11.80
N ALA A 343 -1.56 -12.39 -12.70
CA ALA A 343 -1.58 -12.14 -14.14
C ALA A 343 -2.72 -11.19 -14.55
N ALA A 344 -3.92 -11.36 -13.98
CA ALA A 344 -5.05 -10.48 -14.23
C ALA A 344 -4.78 -9.06 -13.69
N TYR A 345 -4.23 -8.94 -12.48
CA TYR A 345 -3.98 -7.66 -11.83
C TYR A 345 -2.97 -6.85 -12.64
N ASN A 346 -1.86 -7.49 -13.02
CA ASN A 346 -0.80 -6.84 -13.78
C ASN A 346 -1.28 -6.35 -15.16
N ARG A 347 -2.17 -7.11 -15.81
CA ARG A 347 -2.77 -6.73 -17.10
C ARG A 347 -3.75 -5.57 -16.93
N GLU A 348 -4.76 -5.71 -16.05
CA GLU A 348 -5.82 -4.70 -15.89
C GLU A 348 -5.25 -3.35 -15.43
N THR A 349 -4.31 -3.35 -14.49
CA THR A 349 -3.69 -2.09 -14.00
C THR A 349 -2.77 -1.44 -15.02
N ARG A 350 -2.11 -2.22 -15.89
CA ARG A 350 -1.37 -1.68 -17.03
C ARG A 350 -2.31 -1.04 -18.05
N ASP A 351 -3.36 -1.76 -18.43
CA ASP A 351 -4.24 -1.35 -19.53
C ASP A 351 -5.20 -0.22 -19.13
N ARG A 352 -5.66 -0.20 -17.87
CA ARG A 352 -6.74 0.69 -17.41
C ARG A 352 -6.29 1.76 -16.42
N CYS A 353 -5.27 1.48 -15.61
CA CYS A 353 -4.79 2.41 -14.58
C CYS A 353 -3.51 3.14 -14.99
N GLY A 354 -2.91 2.78 -16.14
CA GLY A 354 -1.74 3.44 -16.66
C GLY A 354 -0.48 3.21 -15.84
N TYR A 355 -0.30 2.00 -15.28
CA TYR A 355 0.93 1.62 -14.57
C TYR A 355 2.19 1.99 -15.37
N ARG A 356 3.18 2.56 -14.68
CA ARG A 356 4.51 2.89 -15.24
C ARG A 356 5.62 2.43 -14.31
N GLU A 357 6.67 1.86 -14.90
CA GLU A 357 7.90 1.48 -14.18
C GLU A 357 8.80 2.70 -14.00
N GLY A 358 9.66 2.69 -12.97
CA GLY A 358 10.74 3.67 -12.80
C GLY A 358 10.27 5.08 -12.38
N MET A 359 9.05 5.22 -11.88
CA MET A 359 8.45 6.52 -11.55
C MET A 359 8.98 7.15 -10.25
N CYS A 360 9.86 6.47 -9.50
CA CYS A 360 10.45 7.02 -8.27
C CYS A 360 11.63 7.96 -8.50
N ALA A 361 12.20 8.02 -9.71
CA ALA A 361 13.37 8.86 -9.98
C ALA A 361 13.03 10.36 -9.92
N GLU A 362 13.99 11.19 -9.51
CA GLU A 362 13.86 12.65 -9.59
C GLU A 362 13.52 13.11 -10.99
N GLY A 363 12.48 13.94 -11.12
CA GLY A 363 12.01 14.44 -12.42
C GLY A 363 11.23 13.43 -13.25
N ALA A 364 10.90 12.25 -12.71
CA ALA A 364 9.87 11.40 -13.28
C ALA A 364 8.57 12.21 -13.33
N ASP A 365 8.23 12.67 -14.53
CA ASP A 365 6.99 13.40 -14.78
C ASP A 365 5.84 12.46 -14.42
N PRO A 366 5.04 12.76 -13.36
CA PRO A 366 3.95 11.89 -12.95
C PRO A 366 2.99 11.61 -14.12
N LEU A 367 2.96 12.47 -15.15
CA LEU A 367 2.32 12.16 -16.42
C LEU A 367 3.08 12.70 -17.64
N SER A 368 3.68 11.82 -18.44
CA SER A 368 3.99 12.14 -19.86
C SER A 368 2.72 12.31 -20.74
N THR A 369 1.55 12.43 -20.12
CA THR A 369 0.26 12.81 -20.72
C THR A 369 -0.35 14.06 -20.06
N GLU A 370 0.19 14.58 -18.95
CA GLU A 370 -0.13 15.94 -18.52
C GLU A 370 0.71 16.91 -19.35
N ARG A 371 0.05 17.61 -20.28
CA ARG A 371 0.61 18.88 -20.72
C ARG A 371 0.51 19.83 -19.53
N ARG A 372 1.62 20.00 -18.82
CA ARG A 372 1.81 21.09 -17.86
C ARG A 372 1.72 22.41 -18.63
N LEU A 373 0.52 22.97 -18.72
CA LEU A 373 0.28 24.28 -19.30
C LEU A 373 0.49 25.32 -18.21
N VAL A 374 1.72 25.85 -18.14
CA VAL A 374 2.04 26.99 -17.27
C VAL A 374 1.55 28.27 -17.95
N PHE A 375 0.62 28.98 -17.32
CA PHE A 375 0.15 30.29 -17.78
C PHE A 375 0.63 31.39 -16.83
N GLN A 376 1.44 32.32 -17.33
CA GLN A 376 1.65 33.60 -16.67
C GLN A 376 0.50 34.56 -17.04
N ALA A 377 -0.32 34.94 -16.06
CA ALA A 377 -1.29 36.01 -16.23
C ALA A 377 -0.57 37.37 -16.22
N PRO A 378 -0.70 38.24 -17.24
CA PRO A 378 0.08 39.48 -17.31
C PRO A 378 -0.30 40.57 -16.30
N LEU A 379 -1.28 40.34 -15.41
CA LEU A 379 -1.90 41.43 -14.62
C LEU A 379 -2.09 41.14 -13.13
N SER A 380 -1.57 40.05 -12.57
CA SER A 380 -1.68 39.83 -11.12
C SER A 380 -0.47 39.20 -10.42
N GLY A 381 0.59 38.79 -11.14
CA GLY A 381 1.78 38.19 -10.50
C GLY A 381 1.51 36.88 -9.75
N VAL A 382 0.33 36.28 -9.92
CA VAL A 382 -0.05 35.00 -9.33
C VAL A 382 0.16 33.91 -10.38
N GLU A 383 0.99 32.92 -10.05
CA GLU A 383 1.13 31.70 -10.83
C GLU A 383 -0.02 30.74 -10.53
N TRP A 384 -0.54 30.10 -11.58
CA TRP A 384 -1.68 29.19 -11.51
C TRP A 384 -1.27 27.79 -11.96
N LYS A 385 -1.81 26.79 -11.26
CA LYS A 385 -1.72 25.38 -11.63
C LYS A 385 -3.05 24.93 -12.22
N ALA A 386 -2.98 24.07 -13.23
CA ALA A 386 -4.13 23.46 -13.87
C ALA A 386 -3.95 21.94 -13.96
N TRP A 387 -5.00 21.18 -13.66
CA TRP A 387 -5.03 19.71 -13.72
C TRP A 387 -6.07 19.26 -14.73
N LEU A 388 -5.73 18.34 -15.63
CA LEU A 388 -6.69 17.79 -16.58
C LEU A 388 -7.57 16.74 -15.89
N LEU A 389 -8.87 17.01 -15.77
CA LEU A 389 -9.84 16.08 -15.18
C LEU A 389 -10.38 15.06 -16.19
N GLY A 390 -10.36 15.39 -17.48
CA GLY A 390 -10.77 14.47 -18.53
C GLY A 390 -11.27 15.18 -19.78
N GLU A 391 -11.53 14.39 -20.83
CA GLU A 391 -12.17 14.84 -22.06
C GLU A 391 -13.69 14.63 -21.96
N VAL A 392 -14.47 15.70 -22.15
CA VAL A 392 -15.94 15.66 -22.08
C VAL A 392 -16.60 15.50 -23.44
N ALA A 393 -15.88 15.86 -24.50
CA ALA A 393 -16.28 15.66 -25.89
C ALA A 393 -15.01 15.74 -26.74
N ALA A 394 -15.03 15.20 -27.97
CA ALA A 394 -13.89 15.22 -28.87
C ALA A 394 -13.22 16.62 -28.93
N GLY A 395 -11.99 16.69 -28.45
CA GLY A 395 -11.18 17.91 -28.35
C GLY A 395 -11.66 18.93 -27.32
N HIS A 396 -12.47 18.56 -26.32
CA HIS A 396 -12.93 19.42 -25.22
C HIS A 396 -12.57 18.80 -23.87
N TYR A 397 -11.83 19.53 -23.06
CA TYR A 397 -11.21 19.04 -21.83
C TYR A 397 -11.67 19.84 -20.62
N ILE A 398 -11.93 19.18 -19.49
CA ILE A 398 -12.12 19.86 -18.22
C ILE A 398 -10.77 20.00 -17.52
N LEU A 399 -10.45 21.22 -17.09
CA LEU A 399 -9.32 21.52 -16.23
C LEU A 399 -9.80 21.95 -14.85
N ASP A 400 -9.15 21.46 -13.80
CA ASP A 400 -9.24 22.04 -12.46
C ASP A 400 -8.14 23.09 -12.29
N VAL A 401 -8.43 24.25 -11.69
CA VAL A 401 -7.43 25.33 -11.56
C VAL A 401 -7.35 25.91 -10.15
N ALA A 402 -6.12 26.12 -9.67
CA ALA A 402 -5.84 26.73 -8.37
C ALA A 402 -4.58 27.62 -8.37
N PRO A 403 -4.46 28.58 -7.44
CA PRO A 403 -3.26 29.38 -7.24
C PRO A 403 -2.09 28.53 -6.71
N GLU A 404 -0.86 28.84 -7.13
CA GLU A 404 0.34 28.07 -6.75
C GLU A 404 0.68 28.12 -5.24
N HIS A 405 0.29 29.19 -4.55
CA HIS A 405 0.57 29.39 -3.12
C HIS A 405 -0.70 29.44 -2.24
N GLY A 406 -1.56 28.45 -2.38
CA GLY A 406 -2.59 28.12 -1.40
C GLY A 406 -4.02 28.52 -1.78
N GLY A 407 -4.91 27.52 -1.77
CA GLY A 407 -6.34 27.64 -2.01
C GLY A 407 -6.93 26.33 -2.54
N ALA A 408 -8.15 25.98 -2.14
CA ALA A 408 -8.91 24.88 -2.73
C ALA A 408 -9.13 25.14 -4.24
N PRO A 409 -9.36 24.10 -5.08
CA PRO A 409 -9.65 24.30 -6.49
C PRO A 409 -10.78 25.31 -6.67
N THR A 410 -10.50 26.38 -7.40
CA THR A 410 -11.41 27.53 -7.46
C THR A 410 -12.44 27.41 -8.59
N ALA A 411 -12.19 26.55 -9.60
CA ALA A 411 -13.13 26.32 -10.69
C ALA A 411 -12.73 25.13 -11.58
N HIS A 412 -13.74 24.53 -12.21
CA HIS A 412 -13.59 23.67 -13.38
C HIS A 412 -13.77 24.49 -14.67
N VAL A 413 -12.86 24.35 -15.63
CA VAL A 413 -12.85 25.10 -16.90
C VAL A 413 -12.85 24.13 -18.07
N VAL A 414 -13.75 24.30 -19.03
CA VAL A 414 -13.74 23.52 -20.29
C VAL A 414 -12.89 24.23 -21.35
N VAL A 415 -11.90 23.54 -21.92
CA VAL A 415 -10.99 24.07 -22.96
C VAL A 415 -11.01 23.20 -24.22
N ARG A 416 -10.78 23.79 -25.41
CA ARG A 416 -10.81 23.08 -26.70
C ARG A 416 -9.41 22.93 -27.33
N ASP A 417 -9.10 21.74 -27.86
CA ASP A 417 -7.83 21.40 -28.53
C ASP A 417 -7.53 22.33 -29.71
N GLY A 418 -6.25 22.66 -29.91
CA GLY A 418 -5.78 23.52 -31.01
C GLY A 418 -5.76 25.03 -30.72
N THR A 419 -6.19 25.49 -29.55
CA THR A 419 -5.96 26.87 -29.11
C THR A 419 -4.49 27.06 -28.73
N LYS A 420 -3.65 27.41 -29.71
CA LYS A 420 -2.20 27.66 -29.52
C LYS A 420 -1.85 28.84 -28.61
N SER A 421 -2.85 29.50 -28.03
CA SER A 421 -2.70 30.42 -26.91
C SER A 421 -4.03 30.55 -26.18
N LEU A 422 -4.03 30.36 -24.86
CA LEU A 422 -5.08 30.88 -23.95
C LEU A 422 -4.97 32.41 -23.79
N ARG A 423 -4.37 33.09 -24.77
CA ARG A 423 -4.50 34.54 -24.94
C ARG A 423 -5.83 34.75 -25.65
N THR A 424 -6.72 35.49 -25.02
CA THR A 424 -8.06 35.88 -25.52
C THR A 424 -9.24 34.97 -25.19
N ILE A 425 -9.25 34.31 -24.02
CA ILE A 425 -10.50 34.38 -23.25
C ILE A 425 -10.45 35.78 -22.63
N ASN A 426 -11.29 36.68 -23.13
CA ASN A 426 -11.36 38.06 -22.65
C ASN A 426 -11.66 38.03 -21.15
N TYR A 427 -10.65 38.30 -20.31
CA TYR A 427 -10.74 38.26 -18.85
C TYR A 427 -11.84 39.17 -18.30
N THR A 428 -12.22 40.21 -19.06
CA THR A 428 -13.38 41.05 -18.76
C THR A 428 -14.68 40.24 -18.75
N LYS A 429 -14.82 39.26 -19.66
CA LYS A 429 -15.99 38.38 -19.77
C LYS A 429 -16.00 37.30 -18.68
N MET A 430 -14.83 36.80 -18.30
CA MET A 430 -14.68 35.85 -17.18
C MET A 430 -14.95 36.54 -15.83
N GLY A 431 -14.43 37.75 -15.62
CA GLY A 431 -14.73 38.59 -14.45
C GLY A 431 -16.21 38.99 -14.37
N GLN A 432 -16.86 39.28 -15.50
CA GLN A 432 -18.31 39.50 -15.56
C GLN A 432 -19.12 38.24 -15.24
N MET A 433 -18.69 37.05 -15.68
CA MET A 433 -19.31 35.78 -15.31
C MET A 433 -19.14 35.47 -13.81
N PHE A 434 -17.96 35.72 -13.24
CA PHE A 434 -17.71 35.59 -11.80
C PHE A 434 -18.59 36.55 -10.99
N HIS A 435 -18.69 37.83 -11.38
CA HIS A 435 -19.58 38.78 -10.71
C HIS A 435 -21.06 38.42 -10.87
N ALA A 436 -21.49 37.93 -12.04
CA ALA A 436 -22.87 37.51 -12.28
C ALA A 436 -23.25 36.23 -11.52
N LEU A 437 -22.33 35.27 -11.39
CA LEU A 437 -22.51 34.03 -10.64
C LEU A 437 -22.53 34.31 -9.14
N HIS A 438 -21.61 35.13 -8.64
CA HIS A 438 -21.59 35.57 -7.25
C HIS A 438 -22.85 36.38 -6.90
N ALA A 439 -23.32 37.28 -7.80
CA ALA A 439 -24.56 38.04 -7.60
C ALA A 439 -25.83 37.17 -7.69
N ARG A 440 -25.80 36.05 -8.41
CA ARG A 440 -26.88 35.05 -8.45
C ARG A 440 -26.90 34.16 -7.20
N MET A 441 -25.72 33.83 -6.66
CA MET A 441 -25.60 33.03 -5.44
C MET A 441 -25.93 33.84 -4.17
N THR A 442 -25.73 35.16 -4.17
CA THR A 442 -26.03 36.02 -3.01
C THR A 442 -27.43 36.65 -3.03
N LYS A 443 -28.17 36.61 -4.14
CA LYS A 443 -29.57 37.04 -4.17
C LYS A 443 -30.50 35.93 -3.69
N ARG A 444 -30.82 35.96 -2.39
CA ARG A 444 -32.07 35.36 -1.88
C ARG A 444 -33.25 36.07 -2.54
N THR A 445 -33.98 35.39 -3.43
CA THR A 445 -35.31 35.83 -3.83
C THR A 445 -36.31 35.49 -2.71
N PRO A 446 -37.17 36.44 -2.27
CA PRO A 446 -38.18 36.20 -1.22
C PRO A 446 -39.32 35.24 -1.60
N THR A 447 -39.23 34.49 -2.69
CA THR A 447 -40.32 33.62 -3.14
C THR A 447 -39.73 32.30 -3.61
N GLY A 448 -39.87 31.26 -2.77
CA GLY A 448 -39.28 29.93 -2.94
C GLY A 448 -39.73 29.16 -4.18
N LYS A 449 -39.10 29.42 -5.33
CA LYS A 449 -39.09 28.49 -6.47
C LYS A 449 -37.70 28.45 -7.09
N THR A 450 -36.98 27.36 -6.86
CA THR A 450 -35.73 27.00 -7.55
C THR A 450 -36.07 26.53 -8.97
N LYS A 451 -35.68 27.31 -10.00
CA LYS A 451 -35.50 26.77 -11.35
C LYS A 451 -34.09 26.15 -11.44
N ARG A 452 -34.01 24.89 -11.86
CA ARG A 452 -32.74 24.24 -12.23
C ARG A 452 -32.09 25.00 -13.40
N PRO A 453 -30.77 25.21 -13.41
CA PRO A 453 -30.06 25.54 -14.64
C PRO A 453 -29.87 24.26 -15.46
N GLU A 454 -30.33 24.28 -16.71
CA GLU A 454 -29.85 23.37 -17.76
C GLU A 454 -28.46 23.84 -18.21
N PHE A 455 -27.56 22.87 -18.43
CA PHE A 455 -26.15 23.08 -18.79
C PHE A 455 -25.97 23.33 -20.29
#